data_AF-A0A535PAA3-F1
#
_entry.id   AF-A0A535PAA3-F1
#
_cell.length_a   1.000
_cell.length_b   1.000
_cell.length_c   1.000
_cell.angle_alpha   90.00
_cell.angle_beta   90.00
_cell.angle_gamma   90.00
#
_symmetry.space_group_name_H-M   'P 1'
#
loop_
_entity.id
_entity.type
_entity.pdbx_description
1 polymer ?
#
loop_
_entity_poly.entity_id
_entity_poly.type
_entity_poly.pdbx_seq_one_letter_code
_entity_poly.pdbx_strand_id
1 'polypeptide(L)'
;MEWRAFAYNLELLGGRLHGDLWFALSWGAFPVLTAYFAQTGRLSIAAVAAAAAAYATSFGQRALSTPARQLRRKTRSVSGIVTLRDGTETQLDERALLNPLELALRAFAWGTVLLGLGLVAAKLL
;
A
#
# COMPACT_ATOMS: atom_id res chain seq x y z
N MET A 1 33.53 9.10 10.39
CA MET A 1 33.35 8.72 8.98
C MET A 1 31.85 8.74 8.65
N GLU A 2 31.41 9.95 8.31
CA GLU A 2 30.33 10.41 7.43
C GLU A 2 29.17 9.48 7.02
N TRP A 3 28.11 9.40 7.85
CA TRP A 3 26.76 9.01 7.39
C TRP A 3 25.69 10.09 7.65
N ARG A 4 26.07 11.24 8.24
CA ARG A 4 25.13 12.28 8.66
C ARG A 4 24.65 13.21 7.54
N ALA A 5 25.25 13.15 6.36
CA ALA A 5 24.89 14.02 5.23
C ALA A 5 23.52 13.68 4.61
N PHE A 6 23.06 12.43 4.68
CA PHE A 6 21.72 12.08 4.18
C PHE A 6 20.61 12.40 5.18
N ALA A 7 20.86 12.31 6.48
CA ALA A 7 19.87 12.57 7.52
C ALA A 7 19.39 14.04 7.53
N TYR A 8 20.26 15.00 7.23
CA TYR A 8 19.91 16.43 7.29
C TYR A 8 19.14 16.93 6.06
N ASN A 9 19.31 16.29 4.90
CA ASN A 9 18.57 16.64 3.67
C ASN A 9 17.15 16.02 3.61
N LEU A 10 16.84 15.09 4.52
CA LEU A 10 15.57 14.36 4.58
C LEU A 10 14.44 15.09 5.32
N GLU A 11 14.78 16.07 6.17
CA GLU A 11 13.80 16.93 6.87
C GLU A 11 13.49 18.23 6.12
N LEU A 12 14.32 18.65 5.15
CA LEU A 12 14.12 19.86 4.35
C LEU A 12 12.89 19.82 3.42
N LEU A 13 12.29 18.63 3.24
CA LEU A 13 11.01 18.43 2.54
C LEU A 13 9.93 17.85 3.47
N GLY A 14 10.05 17.98 4.80
CA GLY A 14 9.03 17.57 5.76
C GLY A 14 8.70 16.08 5.75
N GLY A 15 9.68 15.20 5.54
CA GLY A 15 9.47 13.74 5.47
C GLY A 15 8.81 13.27 4.16
N ARG A 16 8.56 14.16 3.20
CA ARG A 16 7.84 13.84 1.95
C ARG A 16 8.52 12.73 1.17
N LEU A 17 9.85 12.65 1.13
CA LEU A 17 10.59 11.64 0.35
C LEU A 17 10.49 10.20 0.87
N HIS A 18 9.90 9.96 2.05
CA HIS A 18 9.68 8.63 2.64
C HIS A 18 8.20 8.35 2.93
N GLY A 19 7.29 9.15 2.37
CA GLY A 19 5.85 8.92 2.45
C GLY A 19 5.37 7.75 1.59
N ASP A 20 4.13 7.33 1.83
CA ASP A 20 3.51 6.21 1.11
C ASP A 20 3.48 6.41 -0.42
N LEU A 21 3.42 7.68 -0.86
CA LEU A 21 3.54 8.09 -2.26
C LEU A 21 4.86 7.61 -2.89
N TRP A 22 6.00 7.93 -2.27
CA TRP A 22 7.31 7.56 -2.80
C TRP A 22 7.58 6.08 -2.66
N PHE A 23 7.05 5.44 -1.60
CA PHE A 23 7.08 4.00 -1.54
C PHE A 23 6.37 3.37 -2.74
N ALA A 24 5.15 3.81 -3.04
CA ALA A 24 4.38 3.27 -4.16
C ALA A 24 5.01 3.59 -5.52
N LEU A 25 5.64 4.76 -5.68
CA LEU A 25 6.38 5.10 -6.90
C LEU A 25 7.62 4.21 -7.07
N SER A 26 8.46 4.13 -6.03
CA SER A 26 9.76 3.44 -6.09
C SER A 26 9.64 1.91 -6.06
N TRP A 27 8.63 1.37 -5.36
CA TRP A 27 8.44 -0.08 -5.20
C TRP A 27 7.26 -0.66 -5.97
N GLY A 28 6.30 0.17 -6.39
CA GLY A 28 5.18 -0.25 -7.22
C GLY A 28 5.42 0.04 -8.70
N ALA A 29 5.41 1.32 -9.09
CA ALA A 29 5.50 1.72 -10.50
C ALA A 29 6.87 1.48 -11.13
N PHE A 30 7.95 1.91 -10.45
CA PHE A 30 9.29 1.91 -11.02
C PHE A 30 9.75 0.51 -11.47
N PRO A 31 9.63 -0.57 -10.65
CA PRO A 31 10.06 -1.91 -11.07
C PRO A 31 9.32 -2.41 -12.32
N VAL A 32 8.04 -2.08 -12.48
CA VAL A 32 7.23 -2.46 -13.66
C VAL A 32 7.78 -1.78 -14.91
N LEU A 33 8.02 -0.46 -14.86
CA LEU A 33 8.56 0.29 -15.99
C LEU A 33 9.97 -0.17 -16.36
N THR A 34 10.83 -0.36 -15.36
CA THR A 34 12.21 -0.81 -15.56
C THR A 34 12.26 -2.21 -16.16
N ALA A 35 11.46 -3.15 -15.65
CA ALA A 35 11.40 -4.50 -16.19
C ALA A 35 10.88 -4.51 -17.64
N TYR A 36 9.83 -3.74 -17.93
CA TYR A 36 9.30 -3.62 -19.29
C TYR A 36 10.31 -3.01 -20.26
N PHE A 37 10.98 -1.93 -19.85
CA PHE A 37 12.00 -1.27 -20.66
C PHE A 37 13.20 -2.20 -20.90
N ALA A 38 13.67 -2.91 -19.87
CA ALA A 38 14.77 -3.87 -20.00
C ALA A 38 14.44 -5.01 -21.00
N GLN A 39 13.18 -5.43 -21.07
CA GLN A 39 12.75 -6.49 -22.00
C GLN A 39 12.51 -5.99 -23.43
N THR A 40 12.04 -4.75 -23.61
CA THR A 40 11.51 -4.28 -24.89
C THR A 40 12.30 -3.12 -25.52
N GLY A 41 13.22 -2.52 -24.78
CA GLY A 41 13.98 -1.33 -25.20
C GLY A 41 13.13 -0.05 -25.37
N ARG A 42 11.85 -0.08 -25.00
CA ARG A 42 10.92 1.04 -25.17
C ARG A 42 9.91 1.10 -24.02
N LEU A 43 9.22 2.23 -23.90
CA LEU A 43 8.05 2.35 -23.03
C LEU A 43 6.78 2.38 -23.88
N SER A 44 5.72 1.74 -23.38
CA SER A 44 4.40 1.73 -24.02
C SER A 44 3.35 2.28 -23.06
N ILE A 45 2.22 2.71 -23.62
CA ILE A 45 1.05 3.13 -22.81
C ILE A 45 0.59 1.99 -21.90
N ALA A 46 0.63 0.75 -22.38
CA ALA A 46 0.30 -0.42 -21.57
C ALA A 46 1.25 -0.60 -20.37
N ALA A 47 2.54 -0.36 -20.56
CA ALA A 47 3.52 -0.41 -19.46
C ALA A 47 3.27 0.70 -18.42
N VAL A 48 2.90 1.90 -18.87
CA VAL A 48 2.54 3.01 -17.97
C VAL A 48 1.27 2.69 -17.19
N ALA A 49 0.24 2.13 -17.84
CA ALA A 49 -0.98 1.70 -17.16
C ALA A 49 -0.71 0.60 -16.12
N ALA A 50 0.12 -0.39 -16.46
CA ALA A 50 0.52 -1.44 -15.52
C ALA A 50 1.30 -0.87 -14.32
N ALA A 51 2.19 0.09 -14.56
CA ALA A 51 2.93 0.78 -13.50
C ALA A 51 2.00 1.60 -12.59
N ALA A 52 1.00 2.28 -13.15
CA ALA A 52 -0.01 2.99 -12.39
C ALA A 52 -0.85 2.04 -11.51
N ALA A 53 -1.21 0.85 -12.04
CA ALA A 53 -1.90 -0.18 -11.27
C ALA A 53 -1.05 -0.71 -10.12
N ALA A 54 0.24 -0.98 -10.37
CA ALA A 54 1.19 -1.41 -9.34
C ALA A 54 1.37 -0.33 -8.25
N TYR A 55 1.53 0.94 -8.66
CA TYR A 55 1.54 2.08 -7.74
C TYR A 55 0.29 2.11 -6.86
N ALA A 56 -0.91 2.10 -7.46
CA ALA A 56 -2.16 2.21 -6.72
C ALA A 56 -2.34 1.06 -5.71
N THR A 57 -1.95 -0.16 -6.12
CA THR A 57 -1.98 -1.35 -5.27
C THR A 57 -1.02 -1.22 -4.09
N SER A 58 0.25 -0.87 -4.34
CA SER A 58 1.24 -0.67 -3.28
C SER A 58 0.85 0.45 -2.32
N PHE A 59 0.32 1.56 -2.84
CA PHE A 59 -0.16 2.67 -2.04
C PHE A 59 -1.32 2.25 -1.13
N GLY A 60 -2.35 1.61 -1.70
CA GLY A 60 -3.52 1.14 -0.95
C GLY A 60 -3.15 0.14 0.14
N GLN A 61 -2.29 -0.84 -0.16
CA GLN A 61 -1.81 -1.80 0.84
C GLN A 61 -1.04 -1.10 1.97
N ARG A 62 -0.24 -0.08 1.67
CA ARG A 62 0.52 0.64 2.69
C ARG A 62 -0.36 1.55 3.55
N ALA A 63 -1.33 2.21 2.92
CA ALA A 63 -2.33 3.02 3.61
C ALA A 63 -3.18 2.20 4.60
N LEU A 64 -3.46 0.93 4.30
CA LEU A 64 -4.20 0.03 5.19
C LEU A 64 -3.31 -0.67 6.23
N SER A 65 -2.10 -1.10 5.83
CA SER A 65 -1.20 -1.85 6.72
C SER A 65 -0.56 -0.99 7.80
N THR A 66 -0.36 0.30 7.55
CA THR A 66 0.20 1.24 8.53
C THR A 66 -0.70 1.37 9.78
N PRO A 67 -1.98 1.77 9.67
CA PRO A 67 -2.88 1.84 10.83
C PRO A 67 -3.12 0.45 11.45
N ALA A 68 -3.23 -0.60 10.65
CA ALA A 68 -3.39 -1.97 11.18
C ALA A 68 -2.18 -2.41 12.02
N ARG A 69 -0.95 -2.12 11.57
CA ARG A 69 0.27 -2.41 12.32
C ARG A 69 0.37 -1.55 13.58
N GLN A 70 -0.06 -0.30 13.52
CA GLN A 70 -0.11 0.58 14.69
C GLN A 70 -1.04 0.01 15.76
N LEU A 71 -2.28 -0.30 15.41
CA LEU A 71 -3.25 -0.94 16.30
C LEU A 71 -2.66 -2.23 16.92
N ARG A 72 -2.29 -3.20 16.08
CA ARG A 72 -1.84 -4.51 16.56
C ARG A 72 -0.53 -4.53 17.36
N ARG A 73 0.41 -3.62 17.06
CA ARG A 73 1.79 -3.71 17.60
C ARG A 73 2.20 -2.55 18.49
N LYS A 74 1.47 -1.44 18.48
CA LYS A 74 1.83 -0.21 19.21
C LYS A 74 0.71 0.33 20.09
N THR A 75 -0.52 -0.14 19.93
CA THR A 75 -1.64 0.28 20.76
C THR A 75 -1.81 -0.65 21.95
N ARG A 76 -2.02 -0.08 23.15
CA ARG A 76 -2.25 -0.84 24.38
C ARG A 76 -3.72 -1.22 24.56
N SER A 77 -4.63 -0.31 24.21
CA SER A 77 -6.07 -0.49 24.31
C SER A 77 -6.81 0.54 23.45
N VAL A 78 -7.96 0.15 22.91
CA VAL A 78 -8.94 1.04 22.26
C VAL A 78 -10.29 0.82 22.90
N SER A 79 -10.97 1.90 23.25
CA SER A 79 -12.33 1.90 23.80
C SER A 79 -13.06 3.15 23.34
N GLY A 80 -14.31 3.01 22.94
CA GLY A 80 -15.18 4.12 22.57
C GLY A 80 -16.61 3.66 22.32
N ILE A 81 -17.50 4.61 22.02
CA ILE A 81 -18.88 4.33 21.65
C ILE A 81 -19.12 4.96 20.28
N VAL A 82 -19.71 4.19 19.37
CA VAL A 82 -20.25 4.69 18.11
C VAL A 82 -21.75 4.83 18.27
N THR A 83 -22.21 6.07 18.31
CA THR A 83 -23.63 6.41 18.24
C THR A 83 -24.04 6.50 16.77
N LEU A 84 -24.93 5.60 16.36
CA LEU A 84 -25.48 5.54 15.01
C LEU A 84 -26.52 6.65 14.81
N ARG A 85 -26.88 6.90 13.55
CA ARG A 85 -27.85 7.95 13.19
C ARG A 85 -29.25 7.73 13.76
N ASP A 86 -29.60 6.47 14.08
CA ASP A 86 -30.84 6.06 14.72
C ASP A 86 -30.79 6.18 16.26
N GLY A 87 -29.66 6.63 16.82
CA GLY A 87 -29.43 6.73 18.26
C GLY A 87 -28.93 5.43 18.90
N THR A 88 -28.80 4.34 18.14
CA THR A 88 -28.26 3.07 18.65
C THR A 88 -26.78 3.25 19.01
N GLU A 89 -26.37 2.82 20.19
CA GLU A 89 -24.97 2.85 20.62
C GLU A 89 -24.31 1.48 20.46
N THR A 90 -23.11 1.48 19.90
CA THR A 90 -22.29 0.27 19.74
C THR A 90 -20.90 0.48 20.34
N GLN A 91 -20.38 -0.53 21.02
CA GLN A 91 -19.05 -0.47 21.61
C GLN A 91 -17.99 -0.56 20.51
N LEU A 92 -17.03 0.37 20.54
CA LEU A 92 -15.88 0.40 19.65
C LEU A 92 -14.66 -0.14 20.41
N ASP A 93 -14.17 -1.29 19.98
CA ASP A 93 -12.95 -1.90 20.49
C ASP A 93 -11.88 -1.97 19.40
N GLU A 94 -10.70 -2.46 19.77
CA GLU A 94 -9.57 -2.60 18.84
C GLU A 94 -9.90 -3.54 17.67
N ARG A 95 -10.66 -4.61 17.93
CA ARG A 95 -11.04 -5.61 16.94
C ARG A 95 -11.96 -5.02 15.89
N ALA A 96 -12.92 -4.20 16.28
CA ALA A 96 -13.84 -3.50 15.39
C ALA A 96 -13.09 -2.60 14.40
N LEU A 97 -11.99 -1.97 14.81
CA LEU A 97 -11.14 -1.17 13.92
C LEU A 97 -10.18 -2.00 13.06
N LEU A 98 -9.63 -3.09 13.61
CA LEU A 98 -8.64 -3.93 12.91
C LEU A 98 -9.25 -4.80 11.82
N ASN A 99 -10.40 -5.41 12.08
CA ASN A 99 -11.04 -6.38 11.20
C ASN A 99 -11.21 -5.90 9.74
N PRO A 100 -11.79 -4.72 9.46
CA PRO A 100 -11.96 -4.26 8.07
C PRO A 100 -10.62 -4.02 7.37
N LEU A 101 -9.59 -3.54 8.09
CA LEU A 101 -8.26 -3.33 7.53
C LEU A 101 -7.59 -4.64 7.13
N GLU A 102 -7.65 -5.66 7.99
CA GLU A 102 -7.08 -6.98 7.69
C GLU A 102 -7.83 -7.69 6.57
N LEU A 103 -9.16 -7.58 6.52
CA LEU A 103 -9.97 -8.14 5.44
C LEU A 103 -9.60 -7.52 4.09
N ALA A 104 -9.51 -6.19 4.02
CA ALA A 104 -9.11 -5.49 2.80
C ALA A 104 -7.69 -5.89 2.37
N LEU A 105 -6.74 -5.95 3.30
CA LEU A 105 -5.36 -6.39 3.00
C LEU A 105 -5.30 -7.82 2.46
N ARG A 106 -6.08 -8.75 3.02
CA ARG A 106 -6.18 -10.14 2.51
C ARG A 106 -6.78 -10.15 1.11
N ALA A 107 -7.82 -9.37 0.85
CA ALA A 107 -8.42 -9.25 -0.48
C ALA A 107 -7.41 -8.70 -1.51
N PHE A 108 -6.63 -7.68 -1.16
CA PHE A 108 -5.54 -7.18 -2.01
C PHE A 108 -4.49 -8.24 -2.32
N ALA A 109 -4.10 -9.05 -1.31
CA ALA A 109 -3.11 -10.11 -1.49
C ALA A 109 -3.62 -11.19 -2.46
N TRP A 110 -4.82 -11.72 -2.22
CA TRP A 110 -5.44 -12.70 -3.10
C TRP A 110 -5.68 -12.14 -4.50
N GLY A 111 -6.22 -10.92 -4.60
CA GLY A 111 -6.50 -10.26 -5.88
C GLY A 111 -5.24 -10.09 -6.73
N THR A 112 -4.13 -9.64 -6.14
CA THR A 112 -2.85 -9.49 -6.85
C THR A 112 -2.34 -10.83 -7.39
N VAL A 113 -2.39 -11.89 -6.57
CA VAL A 113 -1.95 -13.23 -6.98
C VAL A 113 -2.82 -13.77 -8.11
N LEU A 114 -4.14 -13.66 -7.98
CA LEU A 114 -5.09 -14.15 -8.99
C LEU A 114 -4.98 -13.38 -10.31
N LEU A 115 -4.77 -12.06 -10.27
CA LEU A 115 -4.51 -11.27 -11.47
C LEU A 115 -3.22 -11.72 -12.17
N GLY A 116 -2.15 -11.96 -11.40
CA GLY A 116 -0.89 -12.49 -11.94
C GLY A 116 -1.08 -13.86 -12.61
N LEU A 117 -1.77 -14.79 -11.94
CA LEU A 117 -2.10 -16.10 -12.51
C LEU A 117 -2.94 -15.96 -13.79
N GLY A 118 -3.92 -15.06 -13.80
CA GLY A 118 -4.75 -14.79 -14.98
C GLY A 118 -3.94 -14.26 -16.17
N LEU A 119 -2.99 -13.34 -15.93
CA LEU A 119 -2.09 -12.84 -16.99
C LEU A 119 -1.17 -13.93 -17.54
N VAL A 120 -0.64 -14.80 -16.68
CA VAL A 120 0.18 -15.95 -17.09
C VAL A 120 -0.66 -16.93 -17.91
N ALA A 121 -1.85 -17.29 -17.43
CA ALA A 121 -2.77 -18.17 -18.14
C ALA A 121 -3.15 -17.60 -19.51
N ALA A 122 -3.51 -16.31 -19.59
CA ALA A 122 -3.86 -15.63 -20.85
C ALA A 122 -2.69 -15.55 -21.85
N LYS A 123 -1.44 -15.77 -21.40
CA LYS A 123 -0.26 -15.82 -22.26
C LYS A 123 0.07 -17.23 -22.75
N LEU A 124 -0.29 -18.25 -21.97
CA LEU A 124 0.08 -19.65 -22.21
C LEU A 124 -1.04 -20.47 -22.88
N LEU A 125 -2.30 -20.09 -22.66
CA LEU A 125 -3.48 -20.67 -23.29
C LEU A 125 -3.82 -19.91 -24.58
#